data_AF-X6P5H6-F1
#
_entry.id   AF-X6P5H6-F1
#
_cell.length_a   1.000
_cell.length_b   1.000
_cell.length_c   1.000
_cell.angle_alpha   90.00
_cell.angle_beta   90.00
_cell.angle_gamma   90.00
#
_symmetry.space_group_name_H-M   'P 1'
#
loop_
_entity.id
_entity.type
_entity.pdbx_description
1 polymer ?
#
loop_
_entity_poly.entity_id
_entity_poly.type
_entity_poly.pdbx_seq_one_letter_code
_entity_poly.pdbx_strand_id
1 'polypeptide(L)'
;MLKNGKWRNYEIAFDYEHRTIMLFDENKLKIKSLQLGNPNKSSLEYNVHIQWYNHIDINHTYAKWACFILNHTWHFRTSNSQEREDFSFYYSEFNSFCIIWKDGYNRIYKESLNPYLTTLKQGLQHIKDKIQKRDHLMFGTDELVTFQCLFEEWSPQIESNMGDKNLLLHDIYKHLPHYPTVQIYWKVKQGLIVPYKRTVDIKRVNLPKKGDKKSTFNPFLYECDINKLQIIHDALHFKINGIDELKKLLHEIIKNNYLLIKKNVMIISNNKLVIMKKMMDVK
;
A
#
# COMPACT_ATOMS: atom_id res chain seq x y z
N MET A 1 16.79 -11.76 6.93
CA MET A 1 16.18 -12.13 8.23
C MET A 1 17.03 -11.63 9.40
N LEU A 2 16.43 -11.11 10.47
CA LEU A 2 17.13 -10.72 11.71
C LEU A 2 17.42 -11.97 12.54
N LYS A 3 18.67 -12.19 12.93
CA LYS A 3 19.07 -13.29 13.80
C LYS A 3 20.14 -12.82 14.78
N ASN A 4 19.90 -12.97 16.08
CA ASN A 4 20.80 -12.55 17.16
C ASN A 4 21.22 -11.07 17.01
N GLY A 5 20.25 -10.19 16.75
CA GLY A 5 20.49 -8.76 16.55
C GLY A 5 21.18 -8.36 15.24
N LYS A 6 21.53 -9.31 14.36
CA LYS A 6 22.20 -9.04 13.08
C LYS A 6 21.36 -9.47 11.90
N TRP A 7 21.26 -8.61 10.88
CA TRP A 7 20.59 -8.93 9.63
C TRP A 7 21.47 -9.86 8.77
N ARG A 8 20.85 -10.89 8.20
CA ARG A 8 21.48 -11.81 7.25
C ARG A 8 20.65 -11.96 5.98
N ASN A 9 21.33 -12.11 4.86
CA ASN A 9 20.73 -12.36 3.56
C ASN A 9 20.48 -13.86 3.41
N TYR A 10 19.35 -14.20 2.79
CA TYR A 10 18.90 -15.56 2.53
C TYR A 10 18.18 -15.58 1.20
N GLU A 11 18.44 -16.57 0.38
CA GLU A 11 17.47 -16.99 -0.64
C GLU A 11 16.36 -17.80 0.05
N ILE A 12 15.14 -17.69 -0.47
CA ILE A 12 13.94 -18.24 0.17
C ILE A 12 13.22 -19.15 -0.81
N ALA A 13 12.90 -20.37 -0.37
CA ALA A 13 11.99 -21.28 -1.05
C ALA A 13 10.85 -21.69 -0.12
N PHE A 14 9.68 -21.95 -0.71
CA PHE A 14 8.45 -22.31 0.01
C PHE A 14 8.08 -23.76 -0.27
N ASP A 15 7.96 -24.54 0.79
CA ASP A 15 7.45 -25.90 0.76
C ASP A 15 6.04 -25.90 1.37
N TYR A 16 5.04 -25.74 0.51
CA TYR A 16 3.64 -25.70 0.91
C TYR A 16 3.13 -27.04 1.43
N GLU A 17 3.69 -28.15 0.95
CA GLU A 17 3.29 -29.49 1.40
C GLU A 17 3.66 -29.71 2.88
N HIS A 18 4.87 -29.29 3.26
CA HIS A 18 5.38 -29.45 4.63
C HIS A 18 5.25 -28.18 5.47
N ARG A 19 4.54 -27.16 4.96
CA ARG A 19 4.38 -25.84 5.59
C ARG A 19 5.71 -25.26 6.08
N THR A 20 6.76 -25.36 5.26
CA THR A 20 8.12 -25.01 5.64
C THR A 20 8.67 -23.92 4.74
N ILE A 21 9.41 -22.98 5.32
CA ILE A 21 10.21 -22.02 4.55
C ILE A 21 11.65 -22.47 4.61
N MET A 22 12.26 -22.69 3.46
CA MET A 22 13.68 -23.01 3.35
C MET A 22 14.47 -21.73 3.13
N LEU A 23 15.48 -21.50 3.96
CA LEU A 23 16.38 -20.36 3.92
C LEU A 23 17.79 -20.83 3.55
N PHE A 24 18.27 -20.43 2.38
CA PHE A 24 19.62 -20.76 1.93
C PHE A 24 20.60 -19.63 2.23
N ASP A 25 21.62 -19.94 3.04
CA ASP A 25 22.71 -19.03 3.41
C ASP A 25 23.88 -19.23 2.42
N GLU A 26 23.90 -18.48 1.31
CA GLU A 26 24.93 -18.63 0.26
C GLU A 26 26.35 -18.57 0.82
N ASN A 27 26.63 -17.63 1.73
CA ASN A 27 27.95 -17.45 2.34
C ASN A 27 28.42 -18.67 3.14
N LYS A 28 27.49 -19.50 3.62
CA LYS A 28 27.80 -20.68 4.45
C LYS A 28 27.46 -21.99 3.76
N LEU A 29 26.85 -21.94 2.58
CA LEU A 29 26.25 -23.08 1.87
C LEU A 29 25.38 -23.94 2.80
N LYS A 30 24.56 -23.28 3.64
CA LYS A 30 23.71 -23.94 4.65
C LYS A 30 22.25 -23.61 4.45
N ILE A 31 21.42 -24.65 4.36
CA ILE A 31 19.96 -24.54 4.37
C ILE A 31 19.48 -24.55 5.83
N LYS A 32 18.48 -23.74 6.13
CA LYS A 32 17.72 -23.77 7.38
C LYS A 32 16.24 -23.87 7.04
N SER A 33 15.48 -24.64 7.79
CA SER A 33 14.02 -24.66 7.71
C SER A 33 13.41 -23.78 8.80
N LEU A 34 12.35 -23.06 8.45
CA LEU A 34 11.41 -22.47 9.39
C LEU A 34 10.08 -23.20 9.24
N GLN A 35 9.67 -23.93 10.27
CA GLN A 35 8.39 -24.62 10.28
C GLN A 35 7.26 -23.60 10.56
N LEU A 36 6.26 -23.54 9.69
CA LEU A 36 5.07 -22.71 9.87
C LEU A 36 3.90 -23.53 10.41
N GLY A 37 3.64 -23.35 11.70
CA GLY A 37 2.57 -24.06 12.38
C GLY A 37 2.93 -25.53 12.64
N ASN A 38 1.91 -26.33 12.92
CA ASN A 38 2.04 -27.76 13.15
C ASN A 38 2.27 -28.50 11.81
N PRO A 39 3.33 -29.30 11.69
CA PRO A 39 3.61 -30.09 10.49
C PRO A 39 2.55 -31.19 10.24
N ASN A 40 1.73 -31.53 11.24
CA ASN A 40 0.67 -32.53 11.07
C ASN A 40 -0.48 -31.96 10.22
N LYS A 41 -0.67 -32.54 9.03
CA LYS A 41 -1.63 -32.10 7.97
C LYS A 41 -3.10 -31.94 8.43
N SER A 42 -3.48 -32.43 9.61
CA SER A 42 -4.88 -32.45 10.08
C SER A 42 -5.32 -31.20 10.85
N SER A 43 -4.40 -30.36 11.33
CA SER A 43 -4.78 -29.12 12.02
C SER A 43 -5.02 -28.01 11.01
N LEU A 44 -6.28 -27.58 10.89
CA LEU A 44 -6.66 -26.31 10.27
C LEU A 44 -6.03 -25.17 11.07
N GLU A 45 -4.76 -24.86 10.82
CA GLU A 45 -4.08 -23.78 11.53
C GLU A 45 -4.18 -22.46 10.78
N TYR A 46 -4.80 -21.49 11.45
CA TYR A 46 -4.96 -20.09 11.01
C TYR A 46 -3.93 -19.18 11.65
N ASN A 47 -2.70 -19.66 11.75
CA ASN A 47 -1.74 -19.07 12.68
C ASN A 47 -0.54 -18.43 11.98
N VAL A 48 -0.55 -18.32 10.65
CA VAL A 48 0.48 -17.53 9.99
C VAL A 48 0.11 -16.05 10.12
N HIS A 49 0.73 -15.39 11.10
CA HIS A 49 0.51 -13.97 11.38
C HIS A 49 1.61 -13.14 10.71
N ILE A 50 1.21 -12.17 9.88
CA ILE A 50 2.14 -11.31 9.14
C ILE A 50 1.90 -9.85 9.55
N GLN A 51 2.85 -9.28 10.27
CA GLN A 51 2.81 -7.87 10.68
C GLN A 51 3.79 -7.04 9.88
N TRP A 52 3.29 -6.07 9.12
CA TRP A 52 4.16 -5.11 8.43
C TRP A 52 4.65 -4.03 9.38
N TYR A 53 5.89 -3.59 9.15
CA TYR A 53 6.47 -2.38 9.73
C TYR A 53 7.51 -1.79 8.76
N ASN A 54 7.88 -0.54 8.98
CA ASN A 54 8.92 0.12 8.21
C ASN A 54 10.10 0.39 9.14
N HIS A 55 11.32 0.12 8.68
CA HIS A 55 12.53 0.40 9.43
C HIS A 55 13.35 1.44 8.66
N ILE A 56 13.79 2.50 9.36
CA ILE A 56 14.64 3.54 8.79
C ILE A 56 15.99 3.44 9.49
N ASP A 57 17.04 3.17 8.74
CA ASP A 57 18.41 3.19 9.24
C ASP A 57 18.97 4.59 9.11
N ILE A 58 18.62 5.45 10.07
CA ILE A 58 18.99 6.87 10.08
C ILE A 58 20.51 7.05 10.24
N ASN A 59 21.17 6.13 10.94
CA ASN A 59 22.55 6.35 11.39
C ASN A 59 23.61 5.97 10.35
N HIS A 60 23.33 5.00 9.46
CA HIS A 60 24.35 4.50 8.53
C HIS A 60 24.01 4.78 7.08
N THR A 61 22.82 4.36 6.63
CA THR A 61 22.49 4.35 5.20
C THR A 61 21.44 5.37 4.79
N TYR A 62 20.69 5.91 5.76
CA TYR A 62 19.44 6.66 5.53
C TYR A 62 18.41 5.86 4.70
N ALA A 63 18.60 4.54 4.58
CA ALA A 63 17.74 3.69 3.79
C ALA A 63 16.45 3.37 4.55
N LYS A 64 15.34 3.36 3.80
CA LYS A 64 14.05 2.85 4.28
C LYS A 64 13.91 1.41 3.83
N TRP A 65 13.66 0.52 4.78
CA TRP A 65 13.44 -0.89 4.55
C TRP A 65 11.97 -1.23 4.74
N ALA A 66 11.42 -1.98 3.78
CA ALA A 66 10.14 -2.64 3.94
C ALA A 66 10.36 -3.88 4.82
N CYS A 67 9.72 -3.95 5.97
CA CYS A 67 9.90 -5.07 6.89
C CYS A 67 8.58 -5.76 7.21
N PHE A 68 8.68 -7.03 7.60
CA PHE A 68 7.56 -7.78 8.16
C PHE A 68 8.02 -8.75 9.24
N ILE A 69 7.12 -9.05 10.18
CA ILE A 69 7.30 -10.04 11.24
C ILE A 69 6.37 -11.20 10.93
N LEU A 70 6.94 -12.40 10.87
CA LEU A 70 6.21 -13.65 10.69
C LEU A 70 6.09 -14.35 12.05
N ASN A 71 4.86 -14.71 12.42
CA ASN A 71 4.51 -15.39 13.69
C ASN A 71 5.15 -14.74 14.92
N HIS A 72 5.20 -13.41 14.93
CA HIS A 72 5.79 -12.60 16.01
C HIS A 72 7.28 -12.88 16.31
N THR A 73 7.93 -13.72 15.52
CA THR A 73 9.25 -14.30 15.86
C THR A 73 10.29 -13.96 14.81
N TRP A 74 9.97 -14.13 13.54
CA TRP A 74 10.94 -13.99 12.46
C TRP A 74 10.78 -12.65 11.77
N HIS A 75 11.80 -11.80 11.91
CA HIS A 75 11.83 -10.49 11.25
C HIS A 75 12.53 -10.58 9.90
N PHE A 76 11.87 -10.07 8.88
CA PHE A 76 12.37 -9.98 7.52
C PHE A 76 12.45 -8.52 7.08
N ARG A 77 13.43 -8.24 6.22
CA ARG A 77 13.59 -6.98 5.51
C ARG A 77 13.68 -7.28 4.03
N THR A 78 13.07 -6.44 3.21
CA THR A 78 13.13 -6.49 1.75
C THR A 78 13.57 -5.12 1.23
N SER A 79 14.11 -5.09 0.02
CA SER A 79 14.71 -3.89 -0.57
C SER A 79 13.67 -2.84 -0.93
N ASN A 80 12.46 -3.28 -1.24
CA ASN A 80 11.34 -2.41 -1.61
C ASN A 80 9.99 -2.95 -1.11
N SER A 81 8.95 -2.13 -1.24
CA SER A 81 7.57 -2.45 -0.86
C SER A 81 6.97 -3.59 -1.66
N GLN A 82 7.27 -3.68 -2.96
CA GLN A 82 6.75 -4.71 -3.85
C GLN A 82 7.23 -6.10 -3.41
N GLU A 83 8.52 -6.26 -3.14
CA GLU A 83 9.06 -7.50 -2.60
C GLU A 83 8.37 -7.89 -1.29
N ARG A 84 8.13 -6.94 -0.37
CA ARG A 84 7.39 -7.24 0.87
C ARG A 84 5.97 -7.70 0.58
N GLU A 85 5.30 -7.09 -0.39
CA GLU A 85 3.95 -7.45 -0.81
C GLU A 85 3.93 -8.87 -1.39
N ASP A 86 4.85 -9.18 -2.30
CA ASP A 86 4.99 -10.51 -2.92
C ASP A 86 5.30 -11.58 -1.87
N PHE A 87 6.22 -11.29 -0.95
CA PHE A 87 6.50 -12.18 0.18
C PHE A 87 5.26 -12.40 1.05
N SER A 88 4.57 -11.33 1.44
CA SER A 88 3.34 -11.42 2.23
C SER A 88 2.25 -12.23 1.52
N PHE A 89 2.18 -12.14 0.19
CA PHE A 89 1.28 -12.95 -0.63
C PHE A 89 1.60 -14.44 -0.49
N TYR A 90 2.86 -14.85 -0.69
CA TYR A 90 3.26 -16.26 -0.53
C TYR A 90 3.02 -16.79 0.89
N TYR A 91 3.31 -15.99 1.93
CA TYR A 91 3.03 -16.39 3.31
C TYR A 91 1.53 -16.53 3.60
N SER A 92 0.68 -15.75 2.94
CA SER A 92 -0.77 -15.84 3.13
C SER A 92 -1.36 -17.15 2.60
N GLU A 93 -0.69 -17.82 1.65
CA GLU A 93 -1.15 -19.09 1.07
C GLU A 93 -1.06 -20.27 2.05
N PHE A 94 -0.27 -20.15 3.11
CA PHE A 94 -0.26 -21.14 4.20
C PHE A 94 -1.53 -21.09 5.06
N ASN A 95 -2.34 -20.03 4.96
CA ASN A 95 -3.60 -19.94 5.70
C ASN A 95 -4.77 -20.34 4.81
N SER A 96 -5.75 -21.03 5.40
CA SER A 96 -6.96 -21.48 4.70
C SER A 96 -7.93 -20.34 4.42
N PHE A 97 -8.02 -19.33 5.30
CA PHE A 97 -8.90 -18.19 5.12
C PHE A 97 -8.12 -16.97 4.60
N CYS A 98 -8.38 -16.59 3.36
CA CYS A 98 -7.67 -15.51 2.68
C CYS A 98 -8.63 -14.44 2.18
N ILE A 99 -8.34 -13.19 2.52
CA ILE A 99 -9.01 -12.00 2.02
C ILE A 99 -8.19 -11.42 0.88
N ILE A 100 -8.80 -11.39 -0.28
CA ILE A 100 -8.32 -10.68 -1.46
C ILE A 100 -8.89 -9.28 -1.43
N TRP A 101 -8.09 -8.24 -1.57
CA TRP A 101 -8.60 -6.88 -1.68
C TRP A 101 -7.93 -6.10 -2.81
N LYS A 102 -8.66 -5.13 -3.37
CA LYS A 102 -8.14 -4.21 -4.38
C LYS A 102 -8.00 -2.81 -3.82
N ASP A 103 -6.89 -2.15 -4.14
CA ASP A 103 -6.71 -0.74 -3.82
C ASP A 103 -7.29 0.20 -4.89
N GLY A 104 -7.12 1.50 -4.70
CA GLY A 104 -7.57 2.52 -5.66
C GLY A 104 -6.88 2.48 -7.03
N TYR A 105 -5.79 1.70 -7.17
CA TYR A 105 -5.07 1.45 -8.41
C TYR A 105 -5.38 0.08 -9.01
N ASN A 106 -6.45 -0.59 -8.53
CA ASN A 106 -6.84 -1.94 -8.92
C ASN A 106 -5.77 -3.01 -8.67
N ARG A 107 -4.75 -2.74 -7.84
CA ARG A 107 -3.75 -3.74 -7.45
C ARG A 107 -4.40 -4.73 -6.50
N ILE A 108 -4.15 -6.02 -6.72
CA ILE A 108 -4.71 -7.11 -5.94
C ILE A 108 -3.74 -7.46 -4.81
N TYR A 109 -4.28 -7.55 -3.60
CA TYR A 109 -3.57 -7.92 -2.39
C TYR A 109 -4.22 -9.14 -1.77
N LYS A 110 -3.42 -10.02 -1.16
CA LYS A 110 -3.90 -11.14 -0.36
C LYS A 110 -3.52 -10.93 1.10
N GLU A 111 -4.46 -11.18 1.98
CA GLU A 111 -4.33 -11.04 3.42
C GLU A 111 -4.93 -12.24 4.11
N SER A 112 -4.20 -12.85 5.04
CA SER A 112 -4.73 -13.96 5.82
C SER A 112 -5.21 -13.50 7.18
N LEU A 113 -6.45 -13.83 7.53
CA LEU A 113 -7.02 -13.57 8.86
C LEU A 113 -7.51 -14.87 9.48
N ASN A 114 -7.48 -14.97 10.80
CA ASN A 114 -8.10 -16.10 11.50
C ASN A 114 -9.60 -15.82 11.66
N PRO A 115 -10.49 -16.55 10.96
CA PRO A 115 -11.90 -16.20 10.96
C PRO A 115 -12.59 -16.46 12.31
N TYR A 116 -12.02 -17.31 13.16
CA TYR A 116 -12.56 -17.62 14.49
C TYR A 116 -12.18 -16.61 15.57
N LEU A 117 -11.12 -15.82 15.34
CA LEU A 117 -10.62 -14.83 16.29
C LEU A 117 -10.80 -13.38 15.84
N THR A 118 -11.08 -13.17 14.55
CA THR A 118 -11.14 -11.84 13.96
C THR A 118 -12.60 -11.47 13.68
N THR A 119 -13.02 -10.30 14.17
CA THR A 119 -14.28 -9.68 13.77
C THR A 119 -14.15 -8.94 12.44
N LEU A 120 -15.27 -8.67 11.77
CA LEU A 120 -15.27 -7.86 10.54
C LEU A 120 -14.60 -6.48 10.78
N LYS A 121 -14.91 -5.83 11.89
CA LYS A 121 -14.30 -4.55 12.30
C LYS A 121 -12.79 -4.66 12.45
N GLN A 122 -12.29 -5.71 13.12
CA GLN A 122 -10.85 -5.94 13.30
C GLN A 122 -10.17 -6.22 11.96
N GLY A 123 -10.77 -7.05 11.10
CA GLY A 123 -10.20 -7.33 9.77
C GLY A 123 -10.11 -6.09 8.88
N LEU A 124 -11.16 -5.26 8.89
CA LEU A 124 -11.15 -3.98 8.18
C LEU A 124 -10.08 -3.02 8.74
N GLN A 125 -9.94 -2.94 10.06
CA GLN A 125 -8.90 -2.12 10.69
C GLN A 125 -7.49 -2.63 10.35
N HIS A 126 -7.29 -3.95 10.30
CA HIS A 126 -6.00 -4.55 9.90
C HIS A 126 -5.61 -4.19 8.46
N ILE A 127 -6.54 -4.27 7.51
CA ILE A 127 -6.30 -3.86 6.12
C ILE A 127 -6.00 -2.37 6.04
N LYS A 128 -6.76 -1.54 6.78
CA LYS A 128 -6.54 -0.09 6.89
C LYS A 128 -5.12 0.23 7.40
N ASP A 129 -4.66 -0.45 8.44
CA ASP A 129 -3.32 -0.26 9.02
C ASP A 129 -2.21 -0.70 8.04
N LYS A 130 -2.43 -1.79 7.29
CA LYS A 130 -1.48 -2.24 6.26
C LYS A 130 -1.35 -1.24 5.11
N ILE A 131 -2.47 -0.74 4.62
CA ILE A 131 -2.52 0.34 3.60
C ILE A 131 -1.72 1.55 4.08
N GLN A 132 -1.96 2.02 5.31
CA GLN A 132 -1.24 3.15 5.88
C GLN A 132 0.27 2.91 5.92
N LYS A 133 0.71 1.74 6.38
CA LYS A 133 2.14 1.40 6.44
C LYS A 133 2.78 1.32 5.06
N ARG A 134 2.06 0.80 4.06
CA ARG A 134 2.50 0.75 2.66
C ARG A 134 2.70 2.16 2.12
N ASP A 135 1.67 2.99 2.22
CA ASP A 135 1.68 4.31 1.60
C ASP A 135 2.61 5.27 2.34
N HIS A 136 2.79 5.10 3.65
CA HIS A 136 3.82 5.79 4.40
C HIS A 136 5.23 5.46 3.88
N LEU A 137 5.50 4.19 3.57
CA LEU A 137 6.80 3.79 3.01
C LEU A 137 7.02 4.42 1.63
N MET A 138 6.01 4.34 0.76
CA MET A 138 6.08 4.78 -0.64
C MET A 138 6.11 6.30 -0.80
N PHE A 139 5.25 7.00 -0.06
CA PHE A 139 4.95 8.41 -0.29
C PHE A 139 5.21 9.30 0.94
N GLY A 140 5.59 8.72 2.08
CA GLY A 140 5.73 9.46 3.33
C GLY A 140 4.40 9.98 3.88
N THR A 141 3.26 9.47 3.39
CA THR A 141 1.92 9.81 3.88
C THR A 141 1.70 9.22 5.27
N ASP A 142 1.10 9.98 6.18
CA ASP A 142 0.74 9.47 7.52
C ASP A 142 -0.76 9.34 7.72
N GLU A 143 -1.54 10.13 6.99
CA GLU A 143 -2.95 10.33 7.29
C GLU A 143 -3.80 9.72 6.19
N LEU A 144 -4.51 8.64 6.55
CA LEU A 144 -5.56 8.07 5.73
C LEU A 144 -6.82 8.88 5.94
N VAL A 145 -7.27 9.55 4.89
CA VAL A 145 -8.36 10.53 4.95
C VAL A 145 -9.69 9.87 4.66
N THR A 146 -9.67 8.91 3.73
CA THR A 146 -10.85 8.12 3.39
C THR A 146 -10.48 6.67 3.32
N PHE A 147 -11.32 5.84 3.92
CA PHE A 147 -11.30 4.39 3.83
C PHE A 147 -12.76 3.94 3.74
N GLN A 148 -13.17 3.48 2.57
CA GLN A 148 -14.54 3.09 2.28
C GLN A 148 -14.56 1.64 1.80
N CYS A 149 -15.39 0.83 2.44
CA CYS A 149 -15.69 -0.53 2.01
C CYS A 149 -16.91 -0.51 1.10
N LEU A 150 -16.82 -1.16 -0.06
CA LEU A 150 -17.94 -1.29 -1.01
C LEU A 150 -18.52 -2.69 -0.86
N PHE A 151 -19.33 -2.91 0.17
CA PHE A 151 -19.86 -4.23 0.54
C PHE A 151 -20.67 -4.87 -0.59
N GLU A 152 -21.33 -4.05 -1.42
CA GLU A 152 -22.05 -4.45 -2.63
C GLU A 152 -21.14 -5.07 -3.71
N GLU A 153 -19.83 -4.81 -3.64
CA GLU A 153 -18.84 -5.35 -4.56
C GLU A 153 -17.98 -6.46 -3.92
N TRP A 154 -18.34 -6.94 -2.73
CA TRP A 154 -17.65 -8.04 -2.06
C TRP A 154 -18.14 -9.39 -2.60
N SER A 155 -17.25 -10.37 -2.62
CA SER A 155 -17.57 -11.73 -3.05
C SER A 155 -17.00 -12.75 -2.06
N PRO A 156 -17.84 -13.57 -1.39
CA PRO A 156 -19.29 -13.58 -1.49
C PRO A 156 -19.90 -12.32 -0.85
N GLN A 157 -21.06 -11.92 -1.38
CA GLN A 157 -21.77 -10.75 -0.90
C GLN A 157 -22.23 -10.97 0.54
N ILE A 158 -21.98 -10.00 1.40
CA ILE A 158 -22.55 -9.95 2.76
C ILE A 158 -23.82 -9.11 2.68
N GLU A 159 -24.86 -9.48 3.43
CA GLU A 159 -26.03 -8.61 3.58
C GLU A 159 -25.61 -7.24 4.13
N SER A 160 -25.94 -6.16 3.40
CA SER A 160 -25.55 -4.79 3.75
C SER A 160 -26.20 -4.29 5.05
N ASN A 161 -27.20 -5.01 5.55
CA ASN A 161 -27.91 -4.78 6.81
C ASN A 161 -27.13 -5.26 8.05
N MET A 162 -25.91 -5.81 7.90
CA MET A 162 -25.05 -6.18 9.03
C MET A 162 -24.55 -4.91 9.75
N GLY A 163 -25.46 -4.28 10.50
CA GLY A 163 -25.17 -3.12 11.34
C GLY A 163 -24.11 -3.42 12.40
N ASP A 164 -23.98 -4.69 12.79
CA ASP A 164 -22.97 -5.12 13.74
C ASP A 164 -21.67 -5.58 13.05
N LYS A 165 -20.71 -4.66 12.96
CA LYS A 165 -19.35 -4.99 12.49
C LYS A 165 -18.54 -5.82 13.50
N ASN A 166 -19.08 -6.10 14.69
CA ASN A 166 -18.40 -6.92 15.71
C ASN A 166 -18.64 -8.42 15.51
N LEU A 167 -19.39 -8.84 14.48
CA LEU A 167 -19.52 -10.24 14.11
C LEU A 167 -18.17 -10.84 13.74
N LEU A 168 -17.91 -12.07 14.20
CA LEU A 168 -16.75 -12.85 13.79
C LEU A 168 -16.85 -13.16 12.29
N LEU A 169 -15.69 -13.18 11.61
CA LEU A 169 -15.64 -13.58 10.20
C LEU A 169 -16.15 -15.02 10.01
N HIS A 170 -15.96 -15.89 11.01
CA HIS A 170 -16.55 -17.22 11.04
C HIS A 170 -18.07 -17.16 10.91
N ASP A 171 -18.75 -16.34 11.70
CA ASP A 171 -20.21 -16.28 11.67
C ASP A 171 -20.75 -15.75 10.35
N ILE A 172 -19.99 -14.88 9.68
CA ILE A 172 -20.34 -14.34 8.36
C ILE A 172 -20.16 -15.39 7.27
N TYR A 173 -19.07 -16.17 7.31
CA TYR A 173 -18.63 -16.98 6.16
C TYR A 173 -18.72 -18.50 6.36
N LYS A 174 -19.14 -18.99 7.54
CA LYS A 174 -19.24 -20.44 7.84
C LYS A 174 -20.14 -21.23 6.89
N HIS A 175 -21.04 -20.56 6.18
CA HIS A 175 -21.97 -21.19 5.24
C HIS A 175 -21.39 -21.39 3.84
N LEU A 176 -20.19 -20.90 3.56
CA LEU A 176 -19.56 -21.05 2.26
C LEU A 176 -19.08 -22.50 2.02
N PRO A 177 -19.21 -23.02 0.79
CA PRO A 177 -18.59 -24.27 0.41
C PRO A 177 -17.08 -24.25 0.71
N HIS A 178 -16.56 -25.35 1.25
CA HIS A 178 -15.15 -25.49 1.62
C HIS A 178 -14.68 -24.53 2.72
N TYR A 179 -15.58 -23.82 3.42
CA TYR A 179 -15.20 -23.12 4.64
C TYR A 179 -14.51 -24.11 5.57
N PRO A 180 -13.32 -23.78 6.07
CA PRO A 180 -12.71 -22.45 6.16
C PRO A 180 -11.64 -22.15 5.10
N THR A 181 -11.37 -23.09 4.20
CA THR A 181 -10.45 -22.96 3.07
C THR A 181 -11.14 -22.20 1.93
N VAL A 182 -11.34 -20.90 2.14
CA VAL A 182 -12.07 -20.01 1.22
C VAL A 182 -11.27 -18.74 0.94
N GLN A 183 -11.40 -18.25 -0.29
CA GLN A 183 -10.92 -16.94 -0.69
C GLN A 183 -12.11 -15.98 -0.76
N ILE A 184 -12.00 -14.87 -0.04
CA ILE A 184 -13.04 -13.86 0.09
C ILE A 184 -12.51 -12.56 -0.49
N TYR A 185 -13.28 -11.92 -1.33
CA TYR A 185 -12.92 -10.68 -1.99
C TYR A 185 -13.57 -9.47 -1.31
N TRP A 186 -12.74 -8.56 -0.80
CA TRP A 186 -13.13 -7.28 -0.22
C TRP A 186 -12.66 -6.12 -1.10
N LYS A 187 -13.60 -5.39 -1.70
CA LYS A 187 -13.27 -4.15 -2.41
C LYS A 187 -13.19 -2.99 -1.43
N VAL A 188 -12.06 -2.28 -1.44
CA VAL A 188 -11.82 -1.09 -0.62
C VAL A 188 -11.45 0.10 -1.51
N LYS A 189 -11.98 1.27 -1.19
CA LYS A 189 -11.57 2.56 -1.73
C LYS A 189 -10.80 3.31 -0.64
N GLN A 190 -9.70 3.91 -1.03
CA GLN A 190 -8.85 4.66 -0.10
C GLN A 190 -8.43 6.00 -0.69
N GLY A 191 -8.17 6.96 0.19
CA GLY A 191 -7.53 8.23 -0.15
C GLY A 191 -6.67 8.71 0.99
N LEU A 192 -5.44 9.11 0.67
CA LEU A 192 -4.44 9.53 1.64
C LEU A 192 -4.03 10.98 1.39
N ILE A 193 -3.53 11.62 2.43
CA ILE A 193 -2.89 12.93 2.36
C ILE A 193 -1.49 12.84 2.95
N VAL A 194 -0.58 13.61 2.34
CA VAL A 194 0.69 13.96 2.97
C VAL A 194 0.43 15.15 3.90
N PRO A 195 0.66 15.03 5.22
CA PRO A 195 0.49 16.16 6.13
C PRO A 195 1.36 17.35 5.71
N TYR A 196 0.82 18.57 5.73
CA TYR A 196 1.58 19.79 5.40
C TYR A 196 2.88 19.97 6.20
N LYS A 197 2.92 19.51 7.46
CA LYS A 197 4.15 19.51 8.28
C LYS A 197 5.33 18.73 7.66
N ARG A 198 5.05 17.84 6.70
CA ARG A 198 6.03 17.04 5.96
C ARG A 198 6.21 17.49 4.52
N THR A 199 5.40 18.43 4.05
CA THR A 199 5.71 19.11 2.80
C THR A 199 6.87 20.06 3.09
N VAL A 200 7.93 19.99 2.30
CA VAL A 200 9.02 20.96 2.38
C VAL A 200 8.40 22.33 2.11
N ASP A 201 8.41 23.18 3.13
CA ASP A 201 8.01 24.58 2.96
C ASP A 201 8.94 25.16 1.91
N ILE A 202 8.40 25.40 0.71
CA ILE A 202 9.08 26.18 -0.31
C ILE A 202 9.01 27.62 0.20
N LYS A 203 9.75 27.91 1.27
CA LYS A 203 10.12 29.28 1.59
C LYS A 203 10.74 29.77 0.31
N ARG A 204 10.01 30.64 -0.39
CA ARG A 204 10.57 31.44 -1.47
C ARG A 204 11.73 32.14 -0.80
N VAL A 205 12.94 31.59 -0.97
CA VAL A 205 14.16 32.33 -0.72
C VAL A 205 13.90 33.63 -1.45
N ASN A 206 13.90 34.74 -0.73
CA ASN A 206 13.76 36.07 -1.32
C ASN A 206 14.94 36.20 -2.28
N LEU A 207 14.74 35.69 -3.49
CA LEU A 207 15.70 35.77 -4.57
C LEU A 207 15.94 37.27 -4.69
N PRO A 208 17.20 37.73 -4.63
CA PRO A 208 17.50 39.13 -4.77
C PRO A 208 16.77 39.61 -6.04
N LYS A 209 15.98 40.68 -5.91
CA LYS A 209 15.31 41.33 -7.04
C LYS A 209 16.37 41.74 -8.05
N LYS A 210 16.75 40.83 -8.95
CA LYS A 210 17.71 41.10 -10.02
C LYS A 210 16.96 41.85 -11.10
N GLY A 211 17.40 43.07 -11.37
CA GLY A 211 16.81 43.95 -12.38
C GLY A 211 16.80 43.33 -13.77
N ASP A 212 15.66 43.48 -14.44
CA ASP A 212 15.29 43.51 -15.88
C ASP A 212 16.07 42.75 -16.96
N LYS A 213 17.13 42.00 -16.67
CA LYS A 213 17.70 41.06 -17.63
C LYS A 213 16.95 39.74 -17.54
N LYS A 214 16.12 39.49 -18.56
CA LYS A 214 15.53 38.18 -18.91
C LYS A 214 16.51 37.05 -18.59
N SER A 215 16.34 36.41 -17.45
CA SER A 215 16.92 35.11 -17.18
C SER A 215 15.80 34.10 -17.25
N THR A 216 16.02 33.11 -18.11
CA THR A 216 15.20 31.92 -18.33
C THR A 216 15.09 31.16 -17.02
N PHE A 217 13.90 31.08 -16.44
CA PHE A 217 13.66 30.40 -15.19
C PHE A 217 12.78 29.18 -15.40
N ASN A 218 13.13 28.07 -14.74
CA ASN A 218 12.12 27.26 -14.05
C ASN A 218 12.76 26.49 -12.87
N PRO A 219 12.20 26.49 -11.65
CA PRO A 219 12.90 26.10 -10.42
C PRO A 219 12.59 24.68 -9.94
N PHE A 220 12.18 23.77 -10.82
CA PHE A 220 11.78 22.43 -10.39
C PHE A 220 12.74 21.31 -10.80
N LEU A 221 13.90 21.62 -11.40
CA LEU A 221 14.75 20.59 -12.00
C LEU A 221 16.23 20.89 -11.78
N TYR A 222 16.94 19.94 -11.19
CA TYR A 222 18.36 19.81 -11.45
C TYR A 222 18.56 19.52 -12.95
N GLU A 223 19.67 19.97 -13.53
CA GLU A 223 20.00 19.74 -14.95
C GLU A 223 19.90 18.25 -15.35
N CYS A 224 20.16 17.34 -14.40
CA CYS A 224 20.00 15.89 -14.56
C CYS A 224 18.53 15.40 -14.64
N ASP A 225 17.57 16.14 -14.12
CA ASP A 225 16.14 15.81 -14.17
C ASP A 225 15.43 16.46 -15.36
N ILE A 226 16.04 17.49 -15.99
CA ILE A 226 15.56 18.05 -17.26
C ILE A 226 15.59 16.98 -18.34
N ASN A 227 16.68 16.22 -18.45
CA ASN A 227 16.77 15.14 -19.44
C ASN A 227 15.73 14.04 -19.19
N LYS A 228 15.43 13.71 -17.92
CA LYS A 228 14.38 12.73 -17.58
C LYS A 228 12.98 13.25 -17.88
N LEU A 229 12.71 14.52 -17.60
CA LEU A 229 11.44 15.14 -17.95
C LEU A 229 11.29 15.36 -19.45
N GLN A 230 12.38 15.62 -20.18
CA GLN A 230 12.40 15.69 -21.64
C GLN A 230 12.04 14.33 -22.23
N ILE A 231 12.61 13.23 -21.71
CA ILE A 231 12.26 11.86 -22.12
C ILE A 231 10.79 11.55 -21.83
N ILE A 232 10.26 11.94 -20.66
CA ILE A 232 8.85 11.76 -20.31
C ILE A 232 7.94 12.64 -21.18
N HIS A 233 8.35 13.88 -21.43
CA HIS A 233 7.64 14.84 -22.26
C HIS A 233 7.57 14.37 -23.71
N ASP A 234 8.68 13.90 -24.28
CA ASP A 234 8.77 13.42 -25.65
C ASP A 234 8.02 12.08 -25.82
N ALA A 235 8.04 11.21 -24.79
CA ALA A 235 7.21 10.00 -24.74
C ALA A 235 5.70 10.30 -24.64
N LEU A 236 5.31 11.40 -23.99
CA LEU A 236 3.91 11.82 -23.84
C LEU A 236 3.42 12.65 -25.04
N HIS A 237 4.29 13.46 -25.65
CA HIS A 237 3.98 14.25 -26.85
C HIS A 237 3.69 13.39 -28.07
N PHE A 238 4.23 12.17 -28.11
CA PHE A 238 3.87 11.20 -29.14
C PHE A 238 2.41 10.71 -29.04
N LYS A 239 1.66 11.04 -27.96
CA LYS A 239 0.30 10.52 -27.74
C LYS A 239 -0.81 11.54 -27.48
N ILE A 240 -0.55 12.81 -27.16
CA ILE A 240 -1.63 13.67 -26.64
C ILE A 240 -1.55 15.14 -27.12
N ASN A 241 -2.17 15.43 -28.26
CA ASN A 241 -2.33 16.79 -28.83
C ASN A 241 -3.48 17.63 -28.21
N GLY A 242 -3.87 17.41 -26.95
CA GLY A 242 -5.11 17.99 -26.36
C GLY A 242 -4.99 18.73 -25.01
N ILE A 243 -3.79 18.94 -24.46
CA ILE A 243 -3.61 19.36 -23.04
C ILE A 243 -3.73 20.89 -22.82
N ASP A 244 -3.58 21.70 -23.87
CA ASP A 244 -3.54 23.16 -23.73
C ASP A 244 -4.89 23.79 -23.34
N GLU A 245 -6.00 23.19 -23.75
CA GLU A 245 -7.34 23.67 -23.39
C GLU A 245 -7.67 23.37 -21.92
N LEU A 246 -7.30 22.18 -21.43
CA LEU A 246 -7.53 21.80 -20.03
C LEU A 246 -6.73 22.69 -19.06
N LYS A 247 -5.50 23.04 -19.47
CA LYS A 247 -4.62 23.93 -18.70
C LYS A 247 -5.18 25.36 -18.64
N LYS A 248 -5.72 25.88 -19.74
CA LYS A 248 -6.39 27.19 -19.80
C LYS A 248 -7.68 27.20 -18.98
N LEU A 249 -8.48 26.15 -19.07
CA LEU A 249 -9.74 26.00 -18.32
C LEU A 249 -9.48 25.97 -16.80
N LEU A 250 -8.50 25.20 -16.34
CA LEU A 250 -8.14 25.16 -14.92
C LEU A 250 -7.62 26.51 -14.42
N HIS A 251 -6.87 27.24 -15.25
CA HIS A 251 -6.40 28.59 -14.92
C HIS A 251 -7.56 29.58 -14.77
N GLU A 252 -8.56 29.51 -15.66
CA GLU A 252 -9.76 30.35 -15.60
C GLU A 252 -10.64 30.05 -14.39
N ILE A 253 -10.87 28.77 -14.07
CA ILE A 253 -11.70 28.35 -12.92
C ILE A 253 -11.06 28.83 -11.61
N ILE A 254 -9.73 28.76 -11.49
CA ILE A 254 -8.97 29.29 -10.34
C ILE A 254 -9.04 30.82 -10.30
N LYS A 255 -8.83 31.49 -11.44
CA LYS A 255 -8.79 32.95 -11.53
C LYS A 255 -10.11 33.61 -11.17
N ASN A 256 -11.24 32.97 -11.51
CA ASN A 256 -12.56 33.56 -11.37
C ASN A 256 -13.32 33.10 -10.10
N ASN A 257 -12.67 32.39 -9.16
CA ASN A 257 -13.31 31.88 -7.94
C ASN A 257 -14.60 31.05 -8.18
N TYR A 258 -14.83 30.53 -9.39
CA TYR A 258 -16.01 29.72 -9.74
C TYR A 258 -15.99 28.31 -9.13
N LEU A 259 -15.07 28.02 -8.22
CA LEU A 259 -14.92 26.73 -7.57
C LEU A 259 -15.96 26.57 -6.44
N LEU A 260 -17.24 26.56 -6.81
CA LEU A 260 -18.33 25.99 -6.03
C LEU A 260 -18.56 24.54 -6.53
N ILE A 261 -18.01 23.57 -5.79
CA ILE A 261 -17.82 22.17 -6.23
C ILE A 261 -19.11 21.36 -6.07
N LYS A 262 -19.75 20.95 -7.17
CA LYS A 262 -20.88 20.00 -7.17
C LYS A 262 -20.53 18.77 -8.01
N LYS A 263 -20.57 17.58 -7.38
CA LYS A 263 -20.50 16.20 -7.93
C LYS A 263 -19.39 15.96 -8.97
N ASN A 264 -18.15 15.61 -8.60
CA ASN A 264 -17.75 14.27 -8.13
C ASN A 264 -16.47 14.37 -7.26
N VAL A 265 -16.64 15.12 -6.19
CA VAL A 265 -16.04 15.00 -4.84
C VAL A 265 -14.50 14.95 -4.75
N MET A 266 -13.91 16.16 -4.73
CA MET A 266 -12.85 16.55 -3.81
C MET A 266 -13.53 16.94 -2.48
N ILE A 267 -13.23 16.26 -1.36
CA ILE A 267 -13.76 16.67 -0.04
C ILE A 267 -12.77 17.66 0.57
N ILE A 268 -13.21 18.90 0.81
CA ILE A 268 -12.56 19.79 1.79
C ILE A 268 -13.32 19.60 3.09
N SER A 269 -12.66 19.00 4.08
CA SER A 269 -13.15 18.94 5.47
C SER A 269 -12.21 19.79 6.31
N ASN A 270 -12.74 20.83 6.96
CA ASN A 270 -12.04 21.70 7.92
C ASN A 270 -10.77 22.39 7.36
N ASN A 271 -10.89 23.16 6.26
CA ASN A 271 -9.78 23.96 5.69
C ASN A 271 -8.52 23.15 5.29
N LYS A 272 -8.65 21.86 4.97
CA LYS A 272 -7.54 21.00 4.50
C LYS A 272 -7.75 20.58 3.04
N LEU A 273 -6.70 20.69 2.22
CA LEU A 273 -6.67 20.22 0.83
C LEU A 273 -6.36 18.72 0.78
N VAL A 274 -7.22 17.97 0.08
CA VAL A 274 -7.08 16.52 -0.15
C VAL A 274 -6.91 16.28 -1.65
N ILE A 275 -5.79 15.70 -2.08
CA ILE A 275 -5.57 15.35 -3.49
C ILE A 275 -5.78 13.84 -3.65
N MET A 276 -6.91 13.44 -4.25
CA MET A 276 -7.10 12.09 -4.76
C MET A 276 -6.69 12.03 -6.23
N LYS A 277 -5.66 11.24 -6.55
CA LYS A 277 -5.21 11.01 -7.92
C LYS A 277 -6.04 9.89 -8.55
N LYS A 278 -6.98 10.24 -9.43
CA LYS A 278 -7.62 9.29 -10.36
C LYS A 278 -6.79 9.25 -11.64
N MET A 279 -6.19 8.09 -11.96
CA MET A 279 -5.67 7.88 -13.32
C MET A 279 -6.81 7.35 -14.18
N MET A 280 -6.98 7.94 -15.37
CA MET A 280 -7.95 7.49 -16.35
C MET A 280 -7.48 6.14 -16.90
N ASP A 281 -8.33 5.11 -16.80
CA ASP A 281 -8.19 3.91 -17.60
C ASP A 281 -8.48 4.30 -19.06
N VAL A 282 -7.46 4.19 -19.92
CA VAL A 282 -7.60 4.28 -21.37
C VAL A 282 -7.97 2.87 -21.85
N LYS A 283 -9.16 2.73 -22.45
CA LYS A 283 -9.54 1.52 -23.19
C LYS A 283 -8.71 1.39 -24.46
#